data_AF-A0AAU0TK32-F1
#
_entry.id   AF-A0AAU0TK32-F1
#
_cell.length_a   1.000
_cell.length_b   1.000
_cell.length_c   1.000
_cell.angle_alpha   90.00
_cell.angle_beta   90.00
_cell.angle_gamma   90.00
#
_symmetry.space_group_name_H-M   'P 1'
#
loop_
_entity.id
_entity.type
_entity.pdbx_description
1 polymer ?
#
loop_
_entity_poly.entity_id
_entity_poly.type
_entity_poly.pdbx_seq_one_letter_code
_entity_poly.pdbx_strand_id
1 'polypeptide(L)'
;MTAYLEMCPPVIESEHGWSSRVNEGRLGLYIERYGSVVVLVELLNQFAVRCVRGAYDTTRSTHYVPALISGLQSLNPLRISRLTGRVSLDSGAGRVEVFGSLGSDNRNCLLATITVLNLKGQQS
;
A
#
# COMPACT_ATOMS: atom_id res chain seq x y z
N MET A 1 16.28 -9.00 5.25
CA MET A 1 15.90 -8.46 3.93
C MET A 1 15.35 -7.05 4.11
N THR A 2 16.22 -6.12 4.54
CA THR A 2 15.83 -4.83 5.14
C THR A 2 15.83 -3.68 4.12
N ALA A 3 16.29 -3.93 2.88
CA ALA A 3 16.44 -2.91 1.85
C ALA A 3 15.12 -2.50 1.16
N TYR A 4 14.08 -3.33 1.19
CA TYR A 4 12.78 -3.05 0.55
C TYR A 4 11.90 -2.02 1.31
N LEU A 5 12.41 -1.44 2.40
CA LEU A 5 11.61 -0.71 3.39
C LEU A 5 11.52 0.81 3.19
N GLU A 6 12.16 1.37 2.14
CA GLU A 6 12.21 2.82 1.90
C GLU A 6 11.52 3.28 0.60
N MET A 7 10.68 2.43 -0.03
CA MET A 7 9.94 2.79 -1.25
C MET A 7 8.64 3.54 -0.98
N CYS A 8 8.03 3.28 0.19
CA CYS A 8 6.86 3.99 0.69
C CYS A 8 7.30 4.83 1.90
N PRO A 9 7.38 6.17 1.80
CA PRO A 9 7.51 7.07 2.93
C PRO A 9 6.35 6.93 3.94
N PRO A 10 6.45 7.51 5.15
CA PRO A 10 5.35 7.54 6.11
C PRO A 10 4.04 8.01 5.46
N VAL A 11 2.94 7.36 5.84
CA VAL A 11 1.61 7.78 5.39
C VAL A 11 1.17 9.02 6.16
N ILE A 12 0.47 9.93 5.51
CA ILE A 12 -0.09 11.14 6.10
C ILE A 12 -1.61 11.09 5.92
N GLU A 13 -2.34 11.43 6.98
CA GLU A 13 -3.79 11.58 6.90
C GLU A 13 -4.16 12.75 5.98
N SER A 14 -5.24 12.58 5.22
CA SER A 14 -5.75 13.52 4.24
C SER A 14 -7.28 13.46 4.22
N GLU A 15 -7.93 14.46 3.63
CA GLU A 15 -9.40 14.50 3.51
C GLU A 15 -10.02 13.25 2.87
N HIS A 16 -9.24 12.50 2.09
CA HIS A 16 -9.70 11.34 1.32
C HIS A 16 -9.18 9.99 1.88
N GLY A 17 -8.67 9.99 3.12
CA GLY A 17 -8.04 8.83 3.77
C GLY A 17 -6.54 9.05 3.96
N TRP A 18 -5.73 8.06 3.66
CA TRP A 18 -4.28 8.09 3.85
C TRP A 18 -3.55 8.35 2.55
N SER A 19 -2.40 9.01 2.59
CA SER A 19 -1.60 9.27 1.39
C SER A 19 -0.11 9.09 1.62
N SER A 20 0.62 8.65 0.58
CA SER A 20 2.08 8.58 0.59
C SER A 20 2.62 8.82 -0.82
N ARG A 21 3.70 9.62 -0.92
CA ARG A 21 4.41 9.84 -2.19
C ARG A 21 5.32 8.66 -2.48
N VAL A 22 5.37 8.15 -3.69
CA VAL A 22 6.30 7.04 -4.01
C VAL A 22 7.73 7.59 -4.10
N ASN A 23 8.71 6.86 -3.58
CA ASN A 23 10.13 7.22 -3.77
C ASN A 23 10.59 6.83 -5.18
N GLU A 24 10.26 7.69 -6.15
CA GLU A 24 10.51 7.47 -7.58
C GLU A 24 12.00 7.21 -7.90
N GLY A 25 12.92 7.90 -7.20
CA GLY A 25 14.36 7.78 -7.42
C GLY A 25 14.93 6.40 -7.07
N ARG A 26 14.21 5.60 -6.28
CA ARG A 26 14.60 4.22 -5.96
C ARG A 26 13.77 3.18 -6.70
N LEU A 27 12.53 3.51 -7.05
CA LEU A 27 11.59 2.58 -7.67
C LEU A 27 12.15 1.94 -8.95
N GLY A 28 12.82 2.72 -9.81
CA GLY A 28 13.43 2.21 -11.05
C GLY A 28 14.50 1.14 -10.79
N LEU A 29 15.41 1.38 -9.85
CA LEU A 29 16.49 0.44 -9.50
C LEU A 29 15.95 -0.89 -8.94
N TYR A 30 14.88 -0.83 -8.14
CA TYR A 30 14.26 -2.04 -7.60
C TYR A 30 13.51 -2.83 -8.68
N ILE A 31 12.84 -2.14 -9.61
CA ILE A 31 12.15 -2.80 -10.73
C ILE A 31 13.14 -3.52 -11.63
N GLU A 32 14.29 -2.92 -11.93
CA GLU A 32 15.36 -3.55 -12.71
C GLU A 32 15.89 -4.82 -12.01
N ARG A 33 16.07 -4.75 -10.69
CA ARG A 33 16.67 -5.85 -9.91
C ARG A 33 15.72 -7.01 -9.62
N TYR A 34 14.44 -6.74 -9.41
CA TYR A 34 13.48 -7.71 -8.86
C TYR A 34 12.22 -7.91 -9.70
N GLY A 35 12.04 -7.10 -10.75
CA GLY A 35 10.86 -7.14 -11.61
C GLY A 35 9.72 -6.24 -11.11
N SER A 36 8.98 -5.68 -12.07
CA SER A 36 7.91 -4.71 -11.84
C SER A 36 6.78 -5.25 -10.96
N VAL A 37 6.38 -6.51 -11.17
CA VAL A 37 5.26 -7.14 -10.46
C VAL A 37 5.59 -7.29 -8.98
N VAL A 38 6.78 -7.81 -8.64
CA VAL A 38 7.20 -8.03 -7.25
C VAL A 38 7.26 -6.69 -6.50
N VAL A 39 7.87 -5.69 -7.11
CA VAL A 39 8.02 -4.35 -6.52
C VAL A 39 6.66 -3.69 -6.28
N LEU A 40 5.74 -3.79 -7.24
CA LEU A 40 4.42 -3.19 -7.12
C LEU A 40 3.56 -3.89 -6.06
N VAL A 41 3.59 -5.22 -5.99
CA VAL A 41 2.92 -5.99 -4.93
C VAL A 41 3.40 -5.55 -3.55
N GLU A 42 4.73 -5.45 -3.37
CA GLU A 42 5.33 -5.07 -2.10
C GLU A 42 4.98 -3.62 -1.71
N LEU A 43 5.06 -2.69 -2.66
CA LEU A 43 4.71 -1.28 -2.46
C LEU A 43 3.26 -1.12 -1.98
N LEU A 44 2.31 -1.78 -2.64
CA LEU A 44 0.88 -1.69 -2.31
C LEU A 44 0.58 -2.32 -0.93
N ASN A 45 1.18 -3.47 -0.62
CA ASN A 45 1.01 -4.13 0.67
C ASN A 45 1.53 -3.27 1.83
N GLN A 46 2.74 -2.72 1.70
CA GLN A 46 3.31 -1.86 2.73
C GLN A 46 2.47 -0.60 2.97
N PHE A 47 2.00 0.02 1.88
CA PHE A 47 1.12 1.17 1.97
C PHE A 47 -0.17 0.85 2.74
N ALA A 48 -0.85 -0.24 2.38
CA ALA A 48 -2.09 -0.66 3.05
C ALA A 48 -1.89 -0.91 4.55
N VAL A 49 -0.81 -1.59 4.95
CA VAL A 49 -0.51 -1.82 6.37
C VAL A 49 -0.29 -0.53 7.13
N ARG A 50 0.42 0.43 6.54
CA ARG A 50 0.63 1.73 7.18
C ARG A 50 -0.66 2.52 7.34
N CYS A 51 -1.55 2.46 6.33
CA CYS A 51 -2.88 3.07 6.43
C CYS A 51 -3.69 2.48 7.57
N VAL A 52 -3.71 1.14 7.69
CA VAL A 52 -4.45 0.44 8.76
C VAL A 52 -3.85 0.71 10.13
N ARG A 53 -2.51 0.74 10.26
CA ARG A 53 -1.84 1.12 11.51
C ARG A 53 -2.17 2.55 11.93
N GLY A 54 -2.13 3.49 10.98
CA GLY A 54 -2.52 4.87 11.22
C GLY A 54 -3.98 4.99 11.66
N ALA A 55 -4.89 4.23 11.05
CA ALA A 55 -6.32 4.26 11.38
C ALA A 55 -6.68 3.63 12.73
N TYR A 56 -5.91 2.64 13.21
CA TYR A 56 -6.16 1.98 14.49
C TYR A 56 -5.50 2.66 15.70
N ASP A 57 -4.56 3.61 15.50
CA ASP A 57 -3.68 4.15 16.55
C ASP A 57 -3.09 3.07 17.47
N THR A 58 -2.78 1.89 16.91
CA THR A 58 -2.21 0.76 17.67
C THR A 58 -0.89 0.29 17.08
N THR A 59 0.05 -0.04 17.95
CA THR A 59 1.35 -0.67 17.64
C THR A 59 1.24 -2.17 17.32
N ARG A 60 0.01 -2.70 17.13
CA ARG A 60 -0.23 -4.16 17.14
C ARG A 60 0.37 -4.89 15.94
N SER A 61 0.80 -6.12 16.22
CA SER A 61 1.32 -7.10 15.27
C SER A 61 0.34 -7.32 14.13
N THR A 62 0.68 -6.79 12.96
CA THR A 62 -0.13 -6.88 11.75
C THR A 62 0.37 -8.05 10.91
N HIS A 63 -0.47 -9.06 10.69
CA HIS A 63 -0.17 -10.13 9.73
C HIS A 63 -0.83 -9.80 8.38
N TYR A 64 -0.09 -10.03 7.31
CA TYR A 64 -0.53 -9.76 5.95
C TYR A 64 -1.43 -10.90 5.47
N VAL A 65 -2.60 -10.58 4.94
CA VAL A 65 -3.32 -11.50 4.06
C VAL A 65 -3.08 -11.04 2.62
N PRO A 66 -2.95 -11.96 1.66
CA PRO A 66 -2.67 -11.59 0.28
C PRO A 66 -3.68 -10.58 -0.25
N ALA A 67 -3.16 -9.51 -0.84
CA ALA A 67 -3.94 -8.52 -1.57
C ALA A 67 -4.63 -9.17 -2.78
N LEU A 68 -5.90 -8.84 -3.00
CA LEU A 68 -6.51 -9.01 -4.31
C LEU A 68 -6.06 -7.81 -5.16
N ILE A 69 -4.98 -8.00 -5.92
CA ILE A 69 -4.44 -6.95 -6.78
C ILE A 69 -5.03 -7.10 -8.18
N SER A 70 -6.19 -6.48 -8.38
CA SER A 70 -6.84 -6.38 -9.68
C SER A 70 -6.18 -5.26 -10.52
N GLY A 71 -5.56 -5.60 -11.65
CA GLY A 71 -5.07 -4.61 -12.62
C GLY A 71 -3.55 -4.46 -12.76
N LEU A 72 -2.74 -5.36 -12.18
CA LEU A 72 -1.27 -5.32 -12.27
C LEU A 72 -0.73 -5.39 -13.70
N GLN A 73 -1.36 -6.16 -14.58
CA GLN A 73 -0.78 -6.49 -15.89
C GLN A 73 -0.72 -5.30 -16.85
N SER A 74 -1.54 -4.26 -16.66
CA SER A 74 -1.61 -3.09 -17.55
C SER A 74 -0.99 -1.83 -16.94
N LEU A 75 -0.55 -1.87 -15.69
CA LEU A 75 -0.05 -0.70 -14.98
C LEU A 75 1.48 -0.62 -15.09
N ASN A 76 2.00 0.48 -15.63
CA ASN A 76 3.42 0.80 -15.51
C ASN A 76 3.69 1.40 -14.11
N PRO A 77 4.41 0.70 -13.20
CA PRO A 77 4.63 1.19 -11.85
C PRO A 77 5.40 2.51 -11.80
N LEU A 78 6.23 2.79 -12.82
CA LEU A 78 7.02 4.03 -12.91
C LEU A 78 6.15 5.28 -13.12
N ARG A 79 4.87 5.11 -13.45
CA ARG A 79 3.93 6.23 -13.60
C ARG A 79 3.25 6.62 -12.29
N ILE A 80 3.41 5.83 -11.23
CA ILE A 80 2.77 6.07 -9.94
C ILE A 80 3.61 7.06 -9.15
N SER A 81 3.11 8.29 -8.98
CA SER A 81 3.78 9.32 -8.17
C SER A 81 3.27 9.36 -6.73
N ARG A 82 2.02 8.93 -6.51
CA ARG A 82 1.35 8.94 -5.21
C ARG A 82 0.41 7.75 -5.06
N LEU A 83 0.32 7.26 -3.83
CA LEU A 83 -0.70 6.34 -3.38
C LEU A 83 -1.66 7.04 -2.43
N THR A 84 -2.95 6.74 -2.58
CA THR A 84 -4.01 7.12 -1.64
C THR A 84 -4.78 5.88 -1.20
N GLY A 85 -5.13 5.81 0.07
CA GLY A 85 -5.72 4.64 0.70
C GLY A 85 -6.98 5.00 1.46
N ARG A 86 -8.12 4.40 1.10
CA ARG A 86 -9.35 4.47 1.89
C ARG A 86 -9.43 3.25 2.78
N VAL A 87 -9.51 3.46 4.08
CA VAL A 87 -9.50 2.39 5.08
C VAL A 87 -10.92 2.18 5.60
N SER A 88 -11.38 0.93 5.59
CA SER A 88 -12.58 0.49 6.28
C SER A 88 -12.19 -0.56 7.32
N LEU A 89 -12.62 -0.37 8.56
CA LEU A 89 -12.29 -1.25 9.66
C LEU A 89 -13.50 -2.13 9.98
N ASP A 90 -13.27 -3.43 10.08
CA ASP A 90 -14.21 -4.41 10.59
C ASP A 90 -13.50 -5.22 11.68
N SER A 91 -14.27 -5.90 12.54
CA SER A 91 -13.85 -6.57 13.77
C SER A 91 -12.59 -7.47 13.61
N GLY A 92 -11.40 -6.88 13.74
CA GLY A 92 -10.11 -7.57 13.60
C GLY A 92 -9.47 -7.49 12.21
N ALA A 93 -9.97 -6.68 11.28
CA ALA A 93 -9.42 -6.50 9.94
C ALA A 93 -9.56 -5.05 9.45
N GLY A 94 -8.55 -4.56 8.74
CA GLY A 94 -8.63 -3.33 7.96
C GLY A 94 -8.64 -3.66 6.47
N ARG A 95 -9.67 -3.24 5.75
CA ARG A 95 -9.71 -3.27 4.28
C ARG A 95 -9.21 -1.93 3.75
N VAL A 96 -8.31 -1.95 2.78
CA VAL A 96 -7.76 -0.76 2.13
C VAL A 96 -8.02 -0.82 0.64
N GLU A 97 -8.75 0.17 0.14
CA GLU A 97 -8.80 0.47 -1.30
C GLU A 97 -7.62 1.38 -1.64
N VAL A 98 -6.71 0.89 -2.49
CA VAL A 98 -5.49 1.60 -2.86
C VAL A 98 -5.64 2.20 -4.24
N PHE A 99 -5.47 3.51 -4.32
CA PHE A 99 -5.52 4.29 -5.55
C PHE A 99 -4.12 4.81 -5.89
N GLY A 100 -3.79 4.87 -7.18
CA GLY A 100 -2.56 5.48 -7.68
C GLY A 100 -2.87 6.73 -8.49
N SER A 101 -2.14 7.81 -8.23
CA SER A 101 -2.11 8.96 -9.12
C SER A 101 -1.08 8.72 -10.22
N LEU A 102 -1.53 8.77 -11.47
CA LEU A 102 -0.70 8.51 -12.66
C LEU A 102 -0.38 9.83 -13.41
N GLY A 103 0.84 10.35 -13.25
CA GLY A 103 1.30 11.55 -13.96
C GLY A 103 0.49 12.84 -13.68
N SER A 104 0.60 13.82 -14.58
CA SER A 104 0.06 15.19 -14.44
C SER A 104 -1.48 15.28 -14.42
N ASP A 105 -2.17 14.25 -14.92
CA ASP A 105 -3.63 14.28 -15.09
C ASP A 105 -4.39 13.99 -13.79
N ASN A 106 -3.67 13.72 -12.69
CA ASN A 106 -4.22 13.53 -11.34
C ASN A 106 -5.40 12.54 -11.27
N ARG A 107 -5.48 11.61 -12.23
CA ARG A 107 -6.50 10.57 -12.25
C ARG A 107 -6.11 9.51 -11.22
N ASN A 108 -6.95 9.38 -10.19
CA ASN A 108 -6.83 8.32 -9.20
C ASN A 108 -7.43 7.04 -9.78
N CYS A 109 -6.57 6.07 -10.08
CA CYS A 109 -6.99 4.74 -10.55
C CYS A 109 -6.97 3.77 -9.38
N LEU A 110 -8.04 2.98 -9.20
CA LEU A 110 -8.03 1.88 -8.23
C LEU A 110 -7.00 0.83 -8.69
N LEU A 111 -6.00 0.57 -7.85
CA LEU A 111 -4.91 -0.37 -8.12
C LEU A 111 -5.10 -1.70 -7.41
N ALA A 112 -5.65 -1.68 -6.21
CA ALA A 112 -5.81 -2.88 -5.39
C ALA A 112 -6.89 -2.69 -4.32
N THR A 113 -7.44 -3.82 -3.88
CA THR A 113 -8.11 -3.92 -2.59
C THR A 113 -7.32 -4.89 -1.72
N ILE A 114 -6.88 -4.43 -0.55
CA ILE A 114 -6.00 -5.18 0.34
C ILE A 114 -6.68 -5.35 1.68
N THR A 115 -6.81 -6.61 2.13
CA THR A 115 -7.27 -6.91 3.48
C THR A 115 -6.07 -7.12 4.38
N VAL A 116 -5.99 -6.35 5.45
CA VAL A 116 -4.95 -6.40 6.47
C VAL A 116 -5.59 -6.97 7.73
N LEU A 117 -5.20 -8.18 8.13
CA LEU A 117 -5.74 -8.77 9.35
C LEU A 117 -4.97 -8.28 10.58
N ASN A 118 -5.72 -7.92 11.60
CA ASN A 118 -5.22 -7.72 12.95
C ASN A 118 -5.46 -9.02 13.71
N LEU A 119 -4.40 -9.82 13.93
CA LEU A 119 -4.50 -10.91 14.89
C LEU A 119 -4.63 -10.28 16.28
N LYS A 120 -5.86 -10.00 16.71
CA LYS A 120 -6.15 -10.17 18.14
C LYS A 120 -5.71 -11.58 18.47
N GLY A 121 -4.87 -11.71 19.49
CA GLY A 121 -4.51 -13.01 20.03
C GLY A 121 -5.78 -13.84 20.13
N GLN A 122 -5.78 -14.99 19.45
CA GLN A 122 -6.50 -16.16 19.93
C GLN A 122 -5.86 -16.50 21.29
N GLN A 123 -6.17 -15.70 22.30
CA GLN A 123 -6.02 -16.07 23.70
C GLN A 123 -7.41 -16.51 24.10
N SER A 124 -7.71 -17.76 23.74
CA SER A 124 -8.56 -18.65 24.51
C SER A 124 -8.12 -18.70 25.96
#